data_AF-W1YAC3-F1
#
_entry.id   AF-W1YAC3-F1
#
_cell.length_a   1.000
_cell.length_b   1.000
_cell.length_c   1.000
_cell.angle_alpha   90.00
_cell.angle_beta   90.00
_cell.angle_gamma   90.00
#
_symmetry.space_group_name_H-M   'P 1'
#
loop_
_entity.id
_entity.type
_entity.pdbx_description
1 polymer ?
#
loop_
_entity_poly.entity_id
_entity_poly.type
_entity_poly.pdbx_seq_one_letter_code
_entity_poly.pdbx_strand_id
1 'polypeptide(L)'
;NQTYAGTVVAENSVAVHARVTGYVVEKFVKGGEQVVAGQPLYRIDSRQYEATLANAEAQAAQANANYKNAEVDLNRYETLAQQDAIA
;
A
#
# COMPACT_ATOMS: atom_id res chain seq x y z
N ASN A 1 43.62 -28.57 -32.21
CA ASN A 1 42.89 -28.11 -31.01
C ASN A 1 42.86 -26.59 -30.99
N GLN A 2 41.78 -26.01 -31.53
CA GLN A 2 41.53 -24.58 -31.45
C GLN A 2 40.67 -24.33 -30.20
N THR A 3 41.15 -23.48 -29.31
CA THR A 3 40.45 -23.09 -28.08
C THR A 3 39.92 -21.67 -28.28
N TYR A 4 38.65 -21.46 -27.98
CA TYR A 4 38.00 -20.16 -28.08
C TYR A 4 37.61 -19.66 -26.69
N ALA A 5 37.84 -18.38 -26.44
CA ALA A 5 37.38 -17.72 -25.22
C ALA A 5 35.90 -17.35 -25.36
N GLY A 6 35.10 -17.70 -24.37
CA GLY A 6 33.69 -17.33 -24.26
C GLY A 6 33.35 -16.94 -22.83
N THR A 7 32.39 -16.03 -22.68
CA THR A 7 31.89 -15.57 -21.37
C THR A 7 30.44 -15.99 -21.20
N VAL A 8 30.11 -16.58 -20.05
CA VAL A 8 28.73 -16.89 -19.67
C VAL A 8 28.14 -15.68 -18.97
N VAL A 9 26.95 -15.25 -19.40
CA VAL A 9 26.17 -14.18 -18.76
C VAL A 9 24.79 -14.71 -18.38
N ALA A 10 24.16 -14.09 -17.38
CA ALA A 10 22.79 -14.43 -17.03
C ALA A 10 21.85 -14.11 -18.20
N GLU A 11 20.94 -15.04 -18.52
CA GLU A 11 19.92 -14.83 -19.56
C GLU A 11 18.96 -13.70 -19.19
N ASN A 12 18.61 -13.60 -17.89
CA ASN A 12 17.81 -12.52 -17.33
C ASN A 12 18.50 -11.96 -16.08
N SER A 13 18.73 -10.65 -16.05
CA SER A 13 19.29 -9.94 -14.90
C SER A 13 18.49 -8.68 -14.64
N VAL A 14 17.98 -8.53 -13.41
CA VAL A 14 17.18 -7.37 -13.00
C VAL A 14 17.70 -6.86 -11.67
N ALA A 15 17.93 -5.55 -11.59
CA ALA A 15 18.23 -4.88 -10.34
C ALA A 15 16.95 -4.73 -9.51
N VAL A 16 16.95 -5.24 -8.28
CA VAL A 16 15.84 -5.09 -7.34
C VAL A 16 16.00 -3.79 -6.58
N HIS A 17 14.98 -2.93 -6.64
CA HIS A 17 14.96 -1.65 -5.96
C HIS A 17 13.80 -1.55 -4.99
N ALA A 18 14.00 -0.82 -3.90
CA ALA A 18 12.92 -0.43 -3.00
C ALA A 18 11.95 0.50 -3.74
N ARG A 19 10.64 0.24 -3.61
CA ARG A 19 9.59 1.12 -4.15
C ARG A 19 9.34 2.35 -3.27
N VAL A 20 9.87 2.34 -2.05
CA VAL A 20 9.68 3.36 -1.02
C VAL A 20 11.02 3.73 -0.40
N THR A 21 11.14 4.97 0.06
CA THR A 21 12.34 5.47 0.74
C THR A 21 12.29 5.10 2.22
N GLY A 22 13.44 4.76 2.81
CA GLY A 22 13.52 4.59 4.25
C GLY A 22 14.78 3.87 4.68
N TYR A 23 14.92 3.72 5.99
CA TYR A 23 16.03 2.98 6.57
C TYR A 23 15.76 1.48 6.50
N VAL A 24 16.76 0.72 6.07
CA VAL A 24 16.73 -0.74 6.18
C VAL A 24 16.92 -1.11 7.65
N VAL A 25 15.94 -1.81 8.22
CA VAL A 25 15.97 -2.28 9.61
C VAL A 25 16.39 -3.75 9.72
N GLU A 26 16.16 -4.54 8.67
CA GLU A 26 16.58 -5.95 8.62
C GLU A 26 17.00 -6.38 7.22
N LYS A 27 17.93 -7.35 7.19
CA LYS A 27 18.40 -8.05 6.00
C LYS A 27 18.13 -9.54 6.16
N PHE A 28 17.43 -10.13 5.20
CA PHE A 28 16.99 -11.54 5.28
C PHE A 28 17.86 -12.50 4.46
N VAL A 29 18.71 -11.99 3.56
CA VAL A 29 19.47 -12.81 2.61
C VAL A 29 20.97 -12.57 2.73
N LYS A 30 21.78 -13.55 2.29
CA LYS A 30 23.23 -13.44 2.16
C LYS A 30 23.64 -13.19 0.70
N GLY A 31 24.87 -12.70 0.50
CA GLY A 31 25.40 -12.51 -0.85
C GLY A 31 25.58 -13.85 -1.56
N GLY A 32 25.08 -13.96 -2.79
CA GLY A 32 25.12 -15.19 -3.60
C GLY A 32 24.04 -16.23 -3.26
N GLU A 33 23.13 -15.91 -2.34
CA GLU A 33 22.00 -16.77 -2.00
C GLU A 33 20.97 -16.83 -3.13
N GLN A 34 20.45 -18.02 -3.43
CA GLN A 34 19.35 -18.19 -4.37
C GLN A 34 18.05 -17.78 -3.68
N VAL A 35 17.24 -16.97 -4.38
CA VAL A 35 15.97 -16.46 -3.86
C VAL A 35 14.87 -16.67 -4.89
N VAL A 36 13.62 -16.74 -4.42
CA VAL A 36 12.44 -16.86 -5.27
C VAL A 36 11.62 -15.57 -5.29
N ALA A 37 10.78 -15.39 -6.29
CA ALA A 37 9.90 -14.23 -6.39
C ALA A 37 8.99 -14.13 -5.14
N GLY A 38 8.87 -12.93 -4.59
CA GLY A 38 8.09 -12.67 -3.38
C GLY A 38 8.83 -12.95 -2.06
N GLN A 39 10.01 -13.57 -2.09
CA GLN A 39 10.82 -13.76 -0.89
C GLN A 39 11.30 -12.40 -0.35
N PRO A 40 11.04 -12.08 0.93
CA PRO A 40 11.56 -10.87 1.54
C PRO A 40 13.09 -10.85 1.52
N LEU A 41 13.68 -9.76 1.00
CA LEU A 41 15.13 -9.57 0.99
C LEU A 41 15.58 -8.61 2.09
N TYR A 42 14.81 -7.55 2.31
CA TYR A 42 15.08 -6.49 3.29
C TYR A 42 13.77 -5.98 3.89
N ARG A 43 13.83 -5.50 5.13
CA ARG A 43 12.74 -4.78 5.79
C ARG A 43 13.10 -3.30 5.89
N ILE A 44 12.21 -2.44 5.43
CA ILE A 44 12.32 -0.98 5.59
C ILE A 44 11.49 -0.57 6.82
N ASP A 45 11.95 0.42 7.57
CA ASP A 45 11.20 1.01 8.68
C ASP A 45 9.81 1.49 8.21
N SER A 46 8.76 0.85 8.73
CA SER A 46 7.37 1.06 8.31
C SER A 46 6.64 2.12 9.13
N ARG A 47 7.22 2.66 10.21
CA ARG A 47 6.47 3.48 11.18
C ARG A 47 5.81 4.71 10.57
N GLN A 48 6.51 5.40 9.67
CA GLN A 48 5.94 6.56 8.98
C GLN A 48 4.79 6.13 8.04
N TYR A 49 4.96 5.01 7.35
CA TYR A 49 3.95 4.47 6.43
C TYR A 49 2.70 4.00 7.17
N GLU A 50 2.88 3.32 8.30
CA GLU A 50 1.79 2.89 9.19
C GLU A 50 1.02 4.09 9.76
N ALA A 51 1.73 5.13 10.21
CA ALA A 51 1.09 6.35 10.68
C ALA A 51 0.31 7.07 9.56
N THR A 52 0.86 7.15 8.34
CA THR A 52 0.14 7.73 7.19
C THR A 52 -1.10 6.91 6.83
N LEU A 53 -1.00 5.58 6.84
CA LEU A 53 -2.14 4.69 6.60
C LEU A 53 -3.25 4.90 7.64
N ALA A 54 -2.90 4.88 8.93
CA ALA A 54 -3.86 5.07 10.01
C ALA A 54 -4.58 6.43 9.92
N ASN A 55 -3.85 7.49 9.56
CA ASN A 55 -4.45 8.81 9.33
C ASN A 55 -5.44 8.80 8.15
N ALA A 56 -5.08 8.14 7.04
CA ALA A 56 -5.96 8.04 5.87
C ALA A 56 -7.23 7.23 6.18
N GLU A 57 -7.11 6.14 6.93
CA GLU A 57 -8.23 5.32 7.39
C GLU A 57 -9.17 6.12 8.31
N ALA A 58 -8.62 6.91 9.24
CA ALA A 58 -9.41 7.77 10.11
C ALA A 58 -10.18 8.84 9.32
N GLN A 59 -9.56 9.45 8.30
CA GLN A 59 -10.21 10.41 7.42
C GLN A 59 -11.35 9.76 6.62
N ALA A 60 -11.13 8.55 6.09
CA ALA A 60 -12.15 7.79 5.38
C ALA A 60 -13.33 7.44 6.31
N ALA A 61 -13.05 7.03 7.56
CA ALA A 61 -14.08 6.74 8.55
C ALA A 61 -14.92 7.98 8.90
N GLN A 62 -14.28 9.13 9.09
CA GLN A 62 -14.97 10.40 9.36
C GLN A 62 -15.86 10.81 8.18
N ALA A 63 -15.35 10.71 6.95
CA ALA A 63 -16.12 11.02 5.75
C ALA A 63 -17.36 10.12 5.62
N ASN A 64 -17.21 8.82 5.88
CA ASN A 64 -18.31 7.87 5.88
C ASN A 64 -19.35 8.17 6.97
N ALA A 65 -18.93 8.58 8.16
CA ALA A 65 -19.85 8.99 9.23
C ALA A 65 -20.66 10.23 8.82
N ASN A 66 -20.00 11.23 8.21
CA ASN A 66 -20.66 12.44 7.71
C ASN A 66 -21.67 12.12 6.60
N TYR A 67 -21.31 11.23 5.68
CA TYR A 67 -22.21 10.76 4.63
C TYR A 67 -23.48 10.12 5.20
N LYS A 68 -23.32 9.20 6.17
CA LYS A 68 -24.47 8.54 6.81
C LYS A 68 -25.36 9.53 7.57
N ASN A 69 -24.77 10.51 8.25
CA ASN A 69 -25.55 11.56 8.91
C ASN A 69 -26.37 12.37 7.89
N ALA A 70 -25.76 12.76 6.77
CA ALA A 70 -26.46 13.48 5.70
C ALA A 70 -27.58 12.65 5.07
N GLU A 71 -27.39 11.34 4.90
CA GLU A 71 -28.42 10.41 4.42
C GLU A 71 -29.60 10.31 5.42
N VAL A 72 -29.32 10.21 6.71
CA VAL A 72 -30.35 10.21 7.76
C VAL A 72 -31.11 11.54 7.78
N ASP A 73 -30.41 12.67 7.65
CA ASP A 73 -31.02 13.99 7.60
C ASP A 73 -31.93 14.17 6.38
N LEU A 74 -31.49 13.71 5.22
CA LEU A 74 -32.29 13.71 4.00
C LEU A 74 -33.58 12.92 4.19
N ASN A 75 -33.48 11.66 4.63
CA ASN A 75 -34.65 10.80 4.88
C ASN A 75 -35.65 11.44 5.84
N ARG A 76 -35.14 12.10 6.90
CA ARG A 76 -35.97 12.83 7.86
C ARG A 76 -36.70 14.01 7.21
N TYR A 77 -36.01 14.83 6.42
CA TYR A 77 -36.63 15.97 5.75
C TYR A 77 -37.64 15.56 4.68
N GLU A 78 -37.36 14.50 3.93
CA GLU A 78 -38.33 13.93 2.98
C GLU A 78 -39.60 13.45 3.70
N THR A 79 -39.46 12.78 4.84
CA THR A 79 -40.60 12.33 5.65
C THR A 79 -41.42 13.50 6.19
N LEU A 80 -40.77 14.55 6.70
CA LEU A 80 -41.45 15.73 7.22
C LEU A 80 -42.17 16.52 6.12
N ALA A 81 -41.57 16.63 4.94
CA ALA A 81 -42.18 17.28 3.78
C ALA A 81 -43.44 16.53 3.29
N GLN A 82 -43.44 15.19 3.33
CA GLN A 82 -44.61 14.38 2.98
C GLN A 82 -45.77 14.50 3.98
N GLN A 83 -45.49 14.88 5.23
CA GLN A 83 -46.48 15.01 6.29
C GLN A 83 -47.09 16.42 6.38
N ASP A 84 -46.87 17.30 5.39
CA ASP A 84 -47.26 18.74 5.41
C ASP A 84 -46.78 19.48 6.67
N ALA A 85 -45.73 18.98 7.33
CA ALA A 85 -45.21 19.49 8.60
C ALA A 85 -44.12 20.56 8.41
N ILE A 86 -43.84 20.95 7.16
CA ILE A 86 -42.92 22.03 6.81
C ILE A 86 -43.66 22.98 5.86
N ALA A 87 -44.05 24.15 6.39
CA ALA A 87 -44.62 25.28 5.66
C ALA A 87 -43.72 26.51 5.81
#